data_AF-A0A7C0YNL6-F1
#
_entry.id   AF-A0A7C0YNL6-F1
#
_cell.length_a   1.000
_cell.length_b   1.000
_cell.length_c   1.000
_cell.angle_alpha   90.00
_cell.angle_beta   90.00
_cell.angle_gamma   90.00
#
_symmetry.space_group_name_H-M   'P 1'
#
loop_
_entity.id
_entity.type
_entity.pdbx_description
1 polymer ?
#
loop_
_entity_poly.entity_id
_entity_poly.type
_entity_poly.pdbx_seq_one_letter_code
_entity_poly.pdbx_strand_id
1 'polypeptide(L)'
;MRPCLTRWLSKEDAIYLLELIHKSPSCNTKEELAELMKKLRCLVPYDFAICLLGKKEVGGMVNIYNPVNINYPAEWIELYFERNFQEIDPVAKENFTNFRLQRWSDTYRLHGPPPEFLSLAE
;
A
#
# COMPACT_ATOMS: atom_id res chain seq x y z
N MET A 1 14.13 18.58 7.26
CA MET A 1 13.26 18.44 8.45
C MET A 1 11.86 18.08 7.97
N ARG A 2 11.29 16.96 8.41
CA ARG A 2 9.88 16.65 8.13
C ARG A 2 9.00 17.67 8.88
N PRO A 3 7.88 18.14 8.30
CA PRO A 3 6.94 19.00 9.03
C PRO A 3 6.54 18.33 10.35
N CYS A 4 6.35 19.13 11.41
CA CYS A 4 5.96 18.60 12.72
C CYS A 4 4.57 17.95 12.61
N LEU A 5 4.54 16.60 12.61
CA LEU A 5 3.32 15.79 12.49
C LEU A 5 2.28 16.15 13.56
N THR A 6 2.73 16.67 14.70
CA THR A 6 1.91 17.11 15.85
C THR A 6 0.94 18.24 15.53
N ARG A 7 1.13 19.00 14.44
CA ARG A 7 0.17 20.04 14.03
C ARG A 7 -1.16 19.47 13.53
N TRP A 8 -1.17 18.19 13.13
CA TRP A 8 -2.30 17.56 12.43
C TRP A 8 -2.93 16.39 13.21
N LEU A 9 -2.38 16.04 14.37
CA LEU A 9 -2.86 14.96 15.22
C LEU A 9 -3.33 15.54 16.56
N SER A 10 -4.44 15.03 17.08
CA SER A 10 -4.78 15.27 18.48
C SER A 10 -3.71 14.63 19.38
N LYS A 11 -3.69 15.00 20.67
CA LYS A 11 -2.79 14.36 21.64
C LYS A 11 -3.02 12.85 21.70
N GLU A 12 -4.28 12.42 21.63
CA GLU A 12 -4.67 11.02 21.65
C GLU A 12 -4.17 10.29 20.40
N ASP A 13 -4.41 10.85 19.22
CA ASP A 13 -3.93 10.27 17.94
C ASP A 13 -2.41 10.20 17.88
N ALA A 14 -1.71 11.19 18.43
CA ALA A 14 -0.25 11.22 18.47
C ALA A 14 0.31 10.11 19.38
N ILE A 15 -0.32 9.87 20.53
CA ILE A 15 0.05 8.77 21.44
C ILE A 15 -0.25 7.43 20.76
N TYR A 16 -1.44 7.28 20.18
CA TYR A 16 -1.83 6.06 19.50
C TYR A 16 -0.89 5.73 18.32
N LEU A 17 -0.52 6.74 17.51
CA LEU A 17 0.48 6.56 16.46
C LEU A 17 1.84 6.14 17.01
N LEU A 18 2.27 6.74 18.13
CA LEU A 18 3.53 6.37 18.78
C LEU A 18 3.50 4.91 19.27
N GLU A 19 2.40 4.44 19.82
CA GLU A 19 2.21 3.04 20.23
C GLU A 19 2.31 2.09 19.03
N LEU A 20 1.68 2.43 17.91
CA LEU A 20 1.76 1.65 16.67
C LEU A 20 3.20 1.61 16.13
N ILE A 21 3.90 2.74 16.11
CA ILE A 21 5.32 2.82 15.69
C ILE A 21 6.21 2.02 16.64
N HIS A 22 5.96 2.07 17.95
CA HIS A 22 6.73 1.32 18.93
C HIS A 22 6.55 -0.19 18.78
N LYS A 23 5.33 -0.63 18.45
CA LYS A 23 5.01 -2.04 18.23
C LYS A 23 5.56 -2.58 16.90
N SER A 24 5.68 -1.76 15.86
CA SER A 24 5.97 -2.23 14.51
C SER A 24 7.26 -3.06 14.36
N PRO A 25 8.39 -2.77 15.05
CA PRO A 25 9.60 -3.57 14.94
C PRO A 25 9.48 -4.97 15.55
N SER A 26 8.47 -5.21 16.39
CA SER A 26 8.22 -6.51 17.02
C SER A 26 7.29 -7.40 16.20
N CYS A 27 6.79 -6.92 15.06
CA CYS A 27 6.02 -7.75 14.12
C CYS A 27 6.96 -8.69 13.36
N ASN A 28 6.88 -9.98 13.66
CA ASN A 28 7.70 -11.05 13.07
C ASN A 28 6.90 -11.95 12.11
N THR A 29 5.57 -11.81 12.06
CA THR A 29 4.71 -12.55 11.14
C THR A 29 3.86 -11.64 10.25
N LYS A 30 3.32 -12.20 9.16
CA LYS A 30 2.42 -11.47 8.26
C LYS A 30 1.12 -11.09 8.97
N GLU A 31 0.64 -11.95 9.85
CA GLU A 31 -0.58 -11.78 10.62
C GLU A 31 -0.43 -10.64 11.63
N GLU A 32 0.73 -10.54 12.28
CA GLU A 32 1.05 -9.44 13.21
C GLU A 32 1.13 -8.10 12.49
N LEU A 33 1.76 -8.06 11.31
CA LEU A 33 1.77 -6.86 10.46
C LEU A 33 0.35 -6.51 10.00
N ALA A 34 -0.43 -7.50 9.60
CA ALA A 34 -1.80 -7.27 9.15
C ALA A 34 -2.67 -6.67 10.27
N GLU A 35 -2.54 -7.18 11.49
CA GLU A 35 -3.24 -6.66 12.66
C GLU A 35 -2.78 -5.24 13.03
N LEU A 36 -1.49 -4.95 12.91
CA LEU A 36 -0.97 -3.58 13.10
C LEU A 36 -1.61 -2.61 12.10
N MET A 37 -1.73 -3.00 10.84
CA MET A 37 -2.34 -2.17 9.79
C MET A 37 -3.84 -2.01 10.00
N LYS A 38 -4.56 -3.04 10.48
CA LYS A 38 -5.98 -2.92 10.89
C LYS A 38 -6.17 -1.85 11.96
N LYS A 39 -5.27 -1.77 12.94
CA LYS A 39 -5.29 -0.74 13.98
C LYS A 39 -4.99 0.66 13.44
N LEU A 40 -4.10 0.78 12.46
CA LEU A 40 -3.82 2.06 11.79
C LEU A 40 -5.09 2.69 11.15
N ARG A 41 -6.11 1.89 10.84
CA ARG A 41 -7.40 2.37 10.29
C ARG A 41 -8.07 3.43 11.17
N CYS A 42 -7.83 3.42 12.48
CA CYS A 42 -8.34 4.44 13.40
C CYS A 42 -7.74 5.83 13.16
N LEU A 43 -6.52 5.91 12.61
CA LEU A 43 -5.83 7.17 12.29
C LEU A 43 -5.95 7.54 10.81
N VAL A 44 -5.90 6.55 9.94
CA VAL A 44 -5.98 6.71 8.49
C VAL A 44 -7.10 5.81 7.98
N PRO A 45 -8.32 6.34 7.80
CA PRO A 45 -9.43 5.55 7.28
C PRO A 45 -9.12 4.99 5.90
N TYR A 46 -9.41 3.71 5.70
CA TYR A 46 -9.35 3.04 4.40
C TYR A 46 -10.41 1.96 4.31
N ASP A 47 -10.81 1.65 3.08
CA ASP A 47 -11.72 0.53 2.79
C ASP A 47 -10.95 -0.75 2.52
N PHE A 48 -9.86 -0.67 1.74
CA PHE A 48 -9.00 -1.79 1.38
C PHE A 48 -7.52 -1.45 1.56
N ALA A 49 -6.74 -2.37 2.13
CA ALA A 49 -5.30 -2.22 2.32
C ALA A 49 -4.52 -3.50 2.04
N ILE A 50 -3.30 -3.33 1.52
CA ILE A 50 -2.32 -4.39 1.31
C ILE A 50 -0.92 -3.82 1.53
N CYS A 51 -0.03 -4.60 2.12
CA CYS A 51 1.39 -4.27 2.21
C CYS A 51 2.17 -5.16 1.24
N LEU A 52 3.02 -4.53 0.42
CA LEU A 52 3.83 -5.20 -0.58
C LEU A 52 5.30 -4.91 -0.30
N LEU A 53 6.11 -5.97 -0.26
CA LEU A 53 7.56 -5.85 -0.41
C LEU A 53 7.87 -6.14 -1.88
N GLY A 54 8.66 -5.30 -2.52
CA GLY A 54 9.06 -5.56 -3.90
C GLY A 54 10.46 -5.07 -4.20
N LYS A 55 11.08 -5.69 -5.19
CA LYS A 55 12.40 -5.33 -5.69
C LYS A 55 12.31 -5.08 -7.19
N LYS A 56 12.85 -3.94 -7.62
CA LYS A 56 13.04 -3.64 -9.04
C LYS A 56 14.35 -4.28 -9.49
N GLU A 57 14.29 -5.17 -10.47
CA GLU A 57 15.46 -5.85 -11.01
C GLU A 57 16.16 -5.02 -12.09
N VAL A 58 17.39 -5.42 -12.43
CA VAL A 58 18.14 -4.88 -13.57
C VAL A 58 17.37 -5.24 -14.85
N GLY A 59 16.73 -4.24 -15.47
CA GLY A 59 15.79 -4.43 -16.58
C GLY A 59 14.41 -3.80 -16.34
N GLY A 60 14.12 -3.38 -15.11
CA GLY A 60 12.91 -2.60 -14.78
C GLY A 60 11.72 -3.44 -14.31
N MET A 61 11.79 -4.77 -14.43
CA MET A 61 10.79 -5.70 -13.91
C MET A 61 10.67 -5.60 -12.39
N VAL A 62 9.43 -5.68 -11.88
CA VAL A 62 9.15 -5.59 -10.44
C VAL A 62 8.76 -6.96 -9.91
N ASN A 63 9.62 -7.53 -9.08
CA ASN A 63 9.28 -8.73 -8.32
C ASN A 63 8.62 -8.35 -7.00
N ILE A 64 7.41 -8.84 -6.77
CA ILE A 64 6.70 -8.67 -5.51
C ILE A 64 6.90 -9.92 -4.65
N TYR A 65 7.26 -9.71 -3.38
CA TYR A 65 7.53 -10.73 -2.39
C TYR A 65 6.59 -10.58 -1.21
N ASN A 66 6.11 -11.72 -0.71
CA ASN A 66 5.40 -11.78 0.56
C ASN A 66 4.28 -10.73 0.73
N PRO A 67 3.31 -10.65 -0.20
CA PRO A 67 2.18 -9.74 -0.02
C PRO A 67 1.48 -10.05 1.31
N VAL A 68 1.15 -8.99 2.06
CA VAL A 68 0.37 -9.07 3.29
C VAL A 68 -0.96 -8.40 3.01
N ASN A 69 -1.95 -9.21 2.67
CA ASN A 69 -3.32 -8.74 2.48
C ASN A 69 -3.93 -8.37 3.84
N ILE A 70 -4.45 -7.15 3.96
CA ILE A 70 -5.19 -6.73 5.16
C ILE A 70 -6.66 -7.12 5.01
N ASN A 71 -7.27 -6.72 3.90
CA ASN A 71 -8.70 -6.92 3.64
C ASN A 71 -9.13 -6.70 2.17
N TYR A 72 -8.22 -6.69 1.20
CA TYR A 72 -8.63 -6.78 -0.21
C TYR A 72 -9.35 -8.12 -0.48
N PRO A 73 -10.32 -8.16 -1.41
CA PRO A 73 -10.89 -9.41 -1.88
C PRO A 73 -9.78 -10.36 -2.36
N ALA A 74 -9.83 -11.61 -1.94
CA ALA A 74 -8.79 -12.58 -2.25
C ALA A 74 -8.73 -12.84 -3.76
N GLU A 75 -9.89 -12.95 -4.39
CA GLU A 75 -10.07 -13.19 -5.82
C GLU A 75 -9.43 -12.06 -6.65
N TRP A 76 -9.54 -10.81 -6.17
CA TRP A 76 -8.90 -9.67 -6.83
C TRP A 76 -7.38 -9.75 -6.76
N ILE A 77 -6.84 -10.13 -5.60
CA ILE A 77 -5.38 -10.27 -5.43
C ILE A 77 -4.84 -11.39 -6.32
N GLU A 78 -5.52 -12.54 -6.34
CA GLU A 78 -5.18 -13.67 -7.19
C GLU A 78 -5.16 -13.25 -8.67
N LEU A 79 -6.25 -12.64 -9.14
CA LEU A 79 -6.34 -12.13 -10.51
C LEU A 79 -5.24 -11.12 -10.85
N TYR A 80 -4.96 -10.19 -9.94
CA TYR A 80 -3.93 -9.16 -10.14
C TYR A 80 -2.56 -9.78 -10.41
N PHE A 81 -2.16 -10.76 -9.60
CA PHE A 81 -0.87 -11.42 -9.75
C PHE A 81 -0.83 -12.41 -10.90
N GLU A 82 -1.91 -13.17 -11.14
CA GLU A 82 -2.00 -14.08 -12.30
C GLU A 82 -1.85 -13.35 -13.63
N ARG A 83 -2.40 -12.14 -13.72
CA ARG A 83 -2.33 -11.30 -14.92
C ARG A 83 -1.09 -10.41 -15.00
N ASN A 84 -0.20 -10.47 -14.00
CA ASN A 84 0.97 -9.60 -13.88
C ASN A 84 0.62 -8.11 -13.96
N PHE A 85 -0.48 -7.69 -13.33
CA PHE A 85 -0.94 -6.30 -13.42
C PHE A 85 0.06 -5.29 -12.84
N GLN A 86 0.99 -5.70 -11.97
CA GLN A 86 2.08 -4.83 -11.51
C GLN A 86 2.95 -4.26 -12.63
N GLU A 87 3.01 -4.91 -13.80
CA GLU A 87 3.84 -4.48 -14.94
C GLU A 87 3.16 -3.41 -15.80
N ILE A 88 1.83 -3.33 -15.73
CA ILE A 88 1.01 -2.40 -16.53
C ILE A 88 0.32 -1.33 -15.68
N ASP A 89 0.09 -1.58 -14.39
CA ASP A 89 -0.56 -0.65 -13.45
C ASP A 89 0.32 0.59 -13.20
N PRO A 90 -0.11 1.79 -13.63
CA PRO A 90 0.62 3.02 -13.41
C PRO A 90 0.91 3.30 -11.94
N VAL A 91 0.02 2.90 -11.03
CA VAL A 91 0.19 3.11 -9.59
C VAL A 91 1.37 2.29 -9.07
N ALA A 92 1.44 1.01 -9.45
CA ALA A 92 2.56 0.15 -9.11
C ALA A 92 3.88 0.68 -9.69
N LYS A 93 3.90 1.03 -10.99
CA LYS A 93 5.09 1.53 -11.68
C LYS A 93 5.62 2.83 -11.08
N GLU A 94 4.73 3.75 -10.76
CA GLU A 94 5.05 5.02 -10.11
C GLU A 94 5.62 4.77 -8.70
N ASN A 95 5.01 3.86 -7.94
CA ASN A 95 5.47 3.52 -6.60
C ASN A 95 6.91 2.97 -6.60
N PHE A 96 7.20 2.02 -7.49
CA PHE A 96 8.53 1.40 -7.61
C PHE A 96 9.55 2.28 -8.33
N THR A 97 9.16 3.47 -8.79
CA THR A 97 10.06 4.46 -9.37
C THR A 97 10.39 5.56 -8.38
N ASN A 98 9.39 6.12 -7.70
CA ASN A 98 9.55 7.32 -6.89
C ASN A 98 9.47 7.08 -5.38
N PHE A 99 8.86 5.99 -4.91
CA PHE A 99 8.69 5.65 -3.49
C PHE A 99 8.14 6.81 -2.64
N ARG A 100 7.10 7.48 -3.16
CA ARG A 100 6.42 8.61 -2.52
C ARG A 100 4.94 8.33 -2.34
N LEU A 101 4.33 9.02 -1.37
CA LEU A 101 2.88 9.06 -1.24
C LEU A 101 2.28 9.57 -2.56
N GLN A 102 1.31 8.84 -3.08
CA GLN A 102 0.62 9.14 -4.33
C GLN A 102 -0.89 9.00 -4.14
N ARG A 103 -1.66 9.73 -4.95
CA ARG A 103 -3.10 9.50 -5.11
C ARG A 103 -3.32 8.83 -6.45
N TRP A 104 -4.03 7.71 -6.47
CA TRP A 104 -4.23 6.93 -7.70
C TRP A 104 -4.92 7.75 -8.79
N SER A 105 -5.86 8.63 -8.42
CA SER A 105 -6.53 9.53 -9.37
C SER A 105 -5.58 10.50 -10.06
N ASP A 106 -4.56 10.99 -9.35
CA ASP A 106 -3.54 11.86 -9.92
C ASP A 106 -2.62 11.06 -10.87
N THR A 107 -2.25 9.83 -10.49
CA THR A 107 -1.44 8.92 -11.31
C THR A 107 -2.19 8.50 -12.59
N TYR A 108 -3.47 8.13 -12.48
CA TYR A 108 -4.30 7.77 -13.64
C TYR A 108 -4.60 8.97 -14.55
N ARG A 109 -4.67 10.19 -14.02
CA ARG A 109 -4.79 11.40 -14.86
C ARG A 109 -3.55 11.62 -15.74
N LEU A 110 -2.36 11.22 -15.28
CA LEU A 110 -1.11 11.40 -16.00
C LEU A 110 -0.82 10.28 -17.01
N HIS A 111 -1.16 9.04 -16.66
CA HIS A 111 -0.78 7.86 -17.44
C HIS A 111 -1.95 7.12 -18.11
N GLY A 112 -3.19 7.45 -17.73
CA GLY A 112 -4.38 6.68 -18.08
C GLY A 112 -4.49 5.39 -17.25
N PRO A 113 -5.71 4.95 -16.87
CA PRO A 113 -5.88 3.62 -16.29
C PRO A 113 -5.70 2.54 -17.37
N PRO A 114 -5.14 1.35 -17.04
CA PRO A 114 -5.08 0.26 -18.01
C PRO A 114 -6.51 -0.19 -18.38
N PRO A 115 -6.88 -0.28 -19.67
CA PRO A 115 -8.24 -0.67 -20.07
C PRO A 115 -8.69 -2.02 -19.51
N GLU A 116 -7.78 -3.00 -19.48
CA GLU A 116 -8.03 -4.34 -18.95
C GLU A 116 -8.31 -4.33 -17.44
N PHE A 117 -7.69 -3.39 -16.72
CA PHE A 117 -7.78 -3.27 -15.27
C PHE A 117 -9.14 -2.75 -14.80
N LEU A 118 -9.72 -1.77 -15.52
CA LEU A 118 -11.01 -1.19 -15.18
C LEU A 118 -12.18 -2.16 -15.37
N SER A 119 -12.12 -3.01 -16.41
CA SER A 119 -13.19 -3.96 -16.71
C SER A 119 -13.33 -5.11 -15.69
N LEU A 120 -12.35 -5.26 -14.80
CA LEU A 120 -12.25 -6.38 -13.85
C LEU A 120 -12.34 -5.93 -12.39
N ALA A 121 -12.44 -4.62 -12.14
CA ALA A 121 -12.46 -4.02 -10.81
C ALA A 121 -13.88 -3.59 -10.35
N GLU A 122 -14.91 -3.80 -11.18
CA GLU A 122 -16.34 -3.65 -10.86
C GLU A 122 -16.94 -4.94 -10.29
#